data_AF-A0A7W4GSA9-F1
#
_entry.id   AF-A0A7W4GSA9-F1
#
_cell.length_a   1.000
_cell.length_b   1.000
_cell.length_c   1.000
_cell.angle_alpha   90.00
_cell.angle_beta   90.00
_cell.angle_gamma   90.00
#
_symmetry.space_group_name_H-M   'P 1'
#
loop_
_entity.id
_entity.type
_entity.pdbx_description
1 polymer ?
#
loop_
_entity_poly.entity_id
_entity_poly.type
_entity_poly.pdbx_seq_one_letter_code
_entity_poly.pdbx_strand_id
1 'polypeptide(L)'
;MNIDLLRELEGVVLDFYEKKKMMGVSFLTGVLGVLINLKPAALLINDRLNDSKLLDNKKIMEILNKLGVDLVRERLNKFSNEEIEYLYLAKTARECLELQKWHREFFNSVSETGEILDKKEWIEANYQIGKILGYPETATSEYIRMQIENVKKDNNYRFRMERNYYYMHSARYENEEFEAYDHRLNLAVNEYLPVTAQIMQANTKKRWLE
;
A
#
# COMPACT_ATOMS: atom_id res chain seq x y z
N MET A 1 -9.04 -10.97 16.06
CA MET A 1 -9.37 -9.75 15.30
C MET A 1 -10.87 -9.48 15.48
N ASN A 2 -11.29 -8.24 15.75
CA ASN A 2 -12.71 -7.92 15.89
C ASN A 2 -13.34 -7.77 14.49
N ILE A 3 -14.07 -8.79 14.05
CA ILE A 3 -14.62 -8.86 12.69
C ILE A 3 -15.72 -7.81 12.48
N ASP A 4 -16.55 -7.56 13.49
CA ASP A 4 -17.65 -6.59 13.37
C ASP A 4 -17.12 -5.17 13.15
N LEU A 5 -16.06 -4.78 13.86
CA LEU A 5 -15.39 -3.50 13.64
C LEU A 5 -14.76 -3.41 12.24
N LEU A 6 -14.21 -4.50 11.73
CA LEU A 6 -13.61 -4.51 10.39
C LEU A 6 -14.69 -4.43 9.30
N ARG A 7 -15.85 -5.05 9.50
CA ARG A 7 -17.03 -4.94 8.63
C ARG A 7 -17.60 -3.53 8.64
N GLU A 8 -17.62 -2.90 9.82
CA GLU A 8 -18.02 -1.51 9.97
C GLU A 8 -17.06 -0.57 9.23
N LEU A 9 -15.74 -0.82 9.35
CA LEU A 9 -14.73 -0.08 8.60
C LEU A 9 -14.93 -0.24 7.09
N GLU A 10 -15.15 -1.46 6.61
CA GLU A 10 -15.43 -1.76 5.21
C GLU A 10 -16.60 -0.94 4.67
N GLY A 11 -17.72 -0.92 5.40
CA GLY A 11 -18.90 -0.15 5.01
C GLY A 11 -18.62 1.34 4.91
N VAL A 12 -18.01 1.93 5.96
CA VAL A 12 -17.73 3.38 6.01
C VAL A 12 -16.73 3.81 4.94
N VAL A 13 -15.68 3.01 4.69
CA VAL A 13 -14.67 3.33 3.68
C VAL A 13 -15.24 3.19 2.27
N LEU A 14 -15.99 2.12 1.96
CA LEU A 14 -16.54 1.92 0.63
C LEU A 14 -17.66 2.91 0.28
N ASP A 15 -18.41 3.38 1.28
CA ASP A 15 -19.39 4.45 1.12
C ASP A 15 -18.71 5.77 0.70
N PHE A 16 -17.62 6.15 1.40
CA PHE A 16 -16.83 7.33 1.03
C PHE A 16 -16.28 7.23 -0.41
N TYR A 17 -15.85 6.03 -0.82
CA TYR A 17 -15.29 5.75 -2.14
C TYR A 17 -16.31 5.18 -3.14
N GLU A 18 -17.61 5.44 -3.02
CA GLU A 18 -18.65 4.79 -3.84
C GLU A 18 -18.36 4.87 -5.35
N LYS A 19 -17.91 6.03 -5.84
CA LYS A 19 -17.55 6.26 -7.27
C LYS A 19 -16.15 5.76 -7.66
N LYS A 20 -15.29 5.46 -6.68
CA LYS A 20 -13.89 5.06 -6.86
C LYS A 20 -13.53 3.91 -5.92
N LYS A 21 -14.34 2.84 -5.91
CA LYS A 21 -14.26 1.74 -4.93
C LYS A 21 -12.86 1.14 -4.78
N MET A 22 -12.08 1.08 -5.86
CA MET A 22 -10.71 0.57 -5.82
C MET A 22 -9.77 1.35 -4.88
N MET A 23 -10.03 2.65 -4.66
CA MET A 23 -9.26 3.43 -3.68
C MET A 23 -9.57 2.99 -2.25
N GLY A 24 -10.85 2.72 -1.95
CA GLY A 24 -11.27 2.12 -0.68
C GLY A 24 -10.72 0.71 -0.49
N VAL A 25 -10.68 -0.10 -1.55
CA VAL A 25 -10.06 -1.44 -1.54
C VAL A 25 -8.58 -1.36 -1.13
N SER A 26 -7.81 -0.43 -1.69
CA SER A 26 -6.39 -0.24 -1.31
C SER A 26 -6.23 0.10 0.18
N PHE A 27 -7.09 0.96 0.72
CA PHE A 27 -7.08 1.28 2.14
C PHE A 27 -7.37 0.05 3.01
N LEU A 28 -8.48 -0.65 2.72
CA LEU A 28 -8.94 -1.80 3.51
C LEU A 28 -7.95 -2.96 3.48
N THR A 29 -7.36 -3.23 2.32
CA THR A 29 -6.35 -4.30 2.15
C THR A 29 -5.01 -3.93 2.79
N GLY A 30 -4.66 -2.64 2.83
CA GLY A 30 -3.55 -2.12 3.63
C GLY A 30 -3.74 -2.37 5.12
N VAL A 31 -4.91 -1.99 5.66
CA VAL A 31 -5.28 -2.23 7.07
C VAL A 31 -5.28 -3.72 7.40
N LEU A 32 -5.95 -4.54 6.59
CA LEU A 32 -6.04 -5.97 6.83
C LEU A 32 -4.67 -6.64 6.80
N GLY A 33 -3.81 -6.29 5.85
CA GLY A 33 -2.46 -6.82 5.75
C GLY A 33 -1.62 -6.55 7.01
N VAL A 34 -1.79 -5.37 7.63
CA VAL A 34 -1.16 -5.04 8.92
C VAL A 34 -1.77 -5.89 10.04
N LEU A 35 -3.10 -5.98 10.13
CA LEU A 35 -3.79 -6.72 11.19
C LEU A 35 -3.37 -8.20 11.24
N ILE A 36 -3.24 -8.85 10.08
CA ILE A 36 -2.89 -10.27 9.95
C ILE A 36 -1.37 -10.52 10.03
N ASN A 37 -0.55 -9.50 10.28
CA ASN A 37 0.92 -9.55 10.28
C ASN A 37 1.52 -10.00 8.94
N LEU A 38 0.88 -9.69 7.82
CA LEU A 38 1.46 -9.94 6.49
C LEU A 38 2.45 -8.83 6.11
N LYS A 39 2.16 -7.59 6.51
CA LYS A 39 3.09 -6.46 6.41
C LYS A 39 3.26 -5.76 7.76
N PRO A 40 4.45 -5.24 8.08
CA PRO A 40 4.66 -4.43 9.28
C PRO A 40 3.86 -3.11 9.23
N ALA A 41 3.82 -2.47 8.05
CA ALA A 41 3.12 -1.20 7.85
C ALA A 41 2.47 -1.11 6.46
N ALA A 42 1.64 -0.09 6.28
CA ALA A 42 1.06 0.34 5.01
C ALA A 42 1.28 1.84 4.80
N LEU A 43 1.54 2.22 3.54
CA LEU A 43 1.58 3.61 3.08
C LEU A 43 0.38 3.85 2.17
N LEU A 44 -0.46 4.81 2.54
CA LEU A 44 -1.68 5.15 1.81
C LEU A 44 -1.75 6.66 1.59
N ILE A 45 -2.68 7.12 0.76
CA ILE A 45 -2.97 8.53 0.54
C ILE A 45 -4.33 8.85 1.18
N ASN A 46 -4.43 9.98 1.87
CA ASN A 46 -5.70 10.51 2.37
C ASN A 46 -6.36 11.34 1.26
N ASP A 47 -6.96 10.64 0.31
CA ASP A 47 -7.54 11.26 -0.87
C ASP A 47 -8.66 12.24 -0.53
N ARG A 48 -8.77 13.30 -1.32
CA ARG A 48 -9.87 14.24 -1.28
C ARG A 48 -10.92 13.86 -2.33
N LEU A 49 -12.16 13.63 -1.91
CA LEU A 49 -13.32 13.41 -2.76
C LEU A 49 -14.46 14.33 -2.32
N ASN A 50 -15.06 15.06 -3.27
CA ASN A 50 -16.14 16.02 -3.02
C ASN A 50 -15.82 16.95 -1.82
N ASP A 51 -14.64 17.58 -1.87
CA ASP A 51 -14.09 18.48 -0.85
C ASP A 51 -13.77 17.88 0.53
N SER A 52 -14.10 16.61 0.77
CA SER A 52 -13.83 15.91 2.03
C SER A 52 -12.67 14.92 1.87
N LYS A 53 -11.88 14.73 2.93
CA LYS A 53 -10.89 13.65 3.01
C LYS A 53 -11.47 12.43 3.72
N LEU A 54 -10.94 11.25 3.46
CA LEU A 54 -11.39 10.01 4.11
C LEU A 54 -11.38 10.15 5.63
N LEU A 55 -10.27 10.64 6.19
CA LEU A 55 -10.10 10.77 7.64
C LEU A 55 -10.77 12.01 8.27
N ASP A 56 -11.55 12.78 7.51
CA ASP A 56 -12.46 13.76 8.11
C ASP A 56 -13.60 13.06 8.87
N ASN A 57 -13.91 11.80 8.49
CA ASN A 57 -14.76 10.93 9.26
C ASN A 57 -14.03 10.36 10.48
N LYS A 58 -14.21 11.00 11.64
CA LYS A 58 -13.59 10.62 12.92
C LYS A 58 -13.83 9.16 13.33
N LYS A 59 -14.95 8.57 12.89
CA LYS A 59 -15.30 7.18 13.16
C LYS A 59 -14.25 6.20 12.64
N ILE A 60 -13.61 6.50 11.50
CA ILE A 60 -12.56 5.65 10.93
C ILE A 60 -11.38 5.53 11.90
N MET A 61 -10.91 6.65 12.46
CA MET A 61 -9.83 6.65 13.44
C MET A 61 -10.19 5.89 14.72
N GLU A 62 -11.43 6.04 15.20
CA GLU A 62 -11.91 5.30 16.36
C GLU A 62 -11.92 3.78 16.12
N ILE A 63 -12.35 3.34 14.93
CA ILE A 63 -12.34 1.92 14.55
C ILE A 63 -10.91 1.40 14.44
N LEU A 64 -10.01 2.12 13.77
CA LEU A 64 -8.59 1.73 13.65
C LEU A 64 -7.92 1.56 15.01
N ASN A 65 -8.11 2.53 15.92
CA ASN A 65 -7.57 2.46 17.27
C ASN A 65 -8.09 1.22 18.04
N LYS A 66 -9.39 0.92 17.93
CA LYS A 66 -10.00 -0.28 18.56
C LYS A 66 -9.50 -1.59 17.94
N LEU A 67 -9.13 -1.56 16.66
CA LEU A 67 -8.50 -2.69 15.97
C LEU A 67 -7.01 -2.86 16.31
N GLY A 68 -6.42 -1.93 17.08
CA GLY A 68 -5.01 -1.95 17.46
C GLY A 68 -4.09 -1.49 16.34
N VAL A 69 -4.53 -0.49 15.58
CA VAL A 69 -3.80 0.09 14.45
C VAL A 69 -3.55 1.56 14.73
N ASP A 70 -2.28 1.95 14.71
CA ASP A 70 -1.84 3.33 14.79
C ASP A 70 -1.74 3.94 13.38
N LEU A 71 -1.96 5.26 13.31
CA LEU A 71 -1.90 6.02 12.07
C LEU A 71 -1.23 7.37 12.29
N VAL A 72 -0.20 7.66 11.49
CA VAL A 72 0.47 8.96 11.41
C VAL A 72 0.13 9.60 10.07
N ARG A 73 -0.15 10.91 10.09
CA ARG A 73 -0.44 11.71 8.91
C ARG A 73 0.71 12.65 8.60
N GLU A 74 0.97 12.87 7.33
CA GLU A 74 1.92 13.87 6.91
C GLU A 74 1.53 14.46 5.57
N ARG A 75 1.81 15.75 5.41
CA ARG A 75 1.69 16.41 4.12
C ARG A 75 3.07 16.61 3.53
N LEU A 76 3.27 16.12 2.31
CA LEU A 76 4.49 16.32 1.53
C LEU A 76 4.12 16.98 0.21
N ASN A 77 4.94 17.93 -0.22
CA ASN A 77 4.83 18.59 -1.50
C ASN A 77 6.18 18.47 -2.21
N LYS A 78 6.20 17.84 -3.38
CA LYS A 78 7.43 17.72 -4.18
C LYS A 78 7.18 17.51 -5.66
N PHE A 79 6.20 16.68 -6.01
CA PHE A 79 5.84 16.40 -7.39
C PHE A 79 4.62 17.23 -7.77
N SER A 80 4.82 18.28 -8.59
CA SER A 80 3.75 19.05 -9.26
C SER A 80 2.77 19.89 -8.39
N ASN A 81 3.20 20.36 -7.21
CA ASN A 81 2.52 21.39 -6.40
C ASN A 81 1.18 21.02 -5.71
N GLU A 82 0.67 19.79 -5.82
CA GLU A 82 -0.45 19.36 -4.98
C GLU A 82 0.05 18.83 -3.62
N GLU A 83 -0.48 19.39 -2.53
CA GLU A 83 -0.20 18.91 -1.18
C GLU A 83 -0.88 17.54 -0.98
N ILE A 84 -0.09 16.47 -1.07
CA ILE A 84 -0.57 15.10 -0.82
C ILE A 84 -0.43 14.80 0.66
N GLU A 85 -1.52 14.35 1.28
CA GLU A 85 -1.49 13.86 2.65
C GLU A 85 -1.32 12.34 2.65
N TYR A 86 -0.16 11.89 3.12
CA TYR A 86 0.19 10.48 3.28
C TYR A 86 -0.25 9.98 4.65
N LEU A 87 -0.64 8.71 4.65
CA LEU A 87 -1.05 7.94 5.82
C LEU A 87 -0.06 6.80 6.03
N TYR A 88 0.63 6.83 7.17
CA TYR A 88 1.50 5.75 7.62
C TYR A 88 0.76 4.95 8.68
N LEU A 89 0.48 3.69 8.37
CA LEU A 89 -0.39 2.83 9.18
C LEU A 89 0.38 1.58 9.62
N ALA A 90 0.36 1.25 10.91
CA ALA A 90 1.05 0.08 11.47
C ALA A 90 0.39 -0.35 12.79
N LYS A 91 0.89 -1.41 13.43
CA LYS A 91 0.41 -1.80 14.77
C LYS A 91 0.93 -0.89 15.87
N THR A 92 2.01 -0.17 15.60
CA THR A 92 2.63 0.73 16.56
C THR A 92 3.01 2.06 15.92
N ALA A 93 2.88 3.14 16.69
CA ALA A 93 3.33 4.47 16.27
C ALA A 93 4.81 4.51 15.90
N ARG A 94 5.64 3.67 16.53
CA ARG A 94 7.07 3.55 16.20
C ARG A 94 7.28 3.11 14.74
N GLU A 95 6.56 2.09 14.29
CA GLU A 95 6.65 1.60 12.91
C GLU A 95 6.12 2.65 11.92
N CYS A 96 5.05 3.37 12.26
CA CYS A 96 4.57 4.49 11.46
C CYS A 96 5.64 5.58 11.28
N LEU A 97 6.32 5.95 12.36
CA LEU A 97 7.37 6.97 12.36
C LEU A 97 8.63 6.52 11.61
N GLU A 98 8.99 5.24 11.70
CA GLU A 98 10.08 4.64 10.92
C GLU A 98 9.79 4.71 9.41
N LEU A 99 8.57 4.30 8.99
CA LEU A 99 8.15 4.40 7.60
C LEU A 99 8.13 5.85 7.13
N GLN A 100 7.58 6.75 7.94
CA GLN A 100 7.56 8.18 7.66
C GLN A 100 8.96 8.73 7.41
N LYS A 101 9.92 8.41 8.29
CA LYS A 101 11.30 8.84 8.15
C LYS A 101 11.87 8.42 6.80
N TRP A 102 11.80 7.14 6.46
CA TRP A 102 12.37 6.64 5.20
C TRP A 102 11.64 7.18 3.96
N HIS A 103 10.34 7.41 4.06
CA HIS A 103 9.58 8.06 3.01
C HIS A 103 10.06 9.51 2.76
N ARG A 104 10.38 10.26 3.82
CA ARG A 104 11.02 11.59 3.69
C ARG A 104 12.39 11.50 3.03
N GLU A 105 13.23 10.53 3.42
CA GLU A 105 14.54 10.33 2.79
C GLU A 105 14.40 10.02 1.29
N PHE A 106 13.44 9.16 0.93
CA PHE A 106 13.10 8.92 -0.48
C PHE A 106 12.74 10.23 -1.18
N PHE A 107 11.85 11.03 -0.60
CA PHE A 107 11.48 12.33 -1.15
C PHE A 107 12.71 13.22 -1.31
N ASN A 108 13.57 13.34 -0.31
CA ASN A 108 14.79 14.18 -0.36
C ASN A 108 15.78 13.72 -1.42
N SER A 109 15.87 12.42 -1.68
CA SER A 109 16.80 11.82 -2.64
C SER A 109 16.42 11.98 -4.12
N VAL A 110 15.26 12.57 -4.43
CA VAL A 110 14.79 12.83 -5.81
C VAL A 110 14.54 14.31 -6.08
N SER A 111 14.52 14.71 -7.35
CA SER A 111 14.13 16.06 -7.80
C SER A 111 12.60 16.21 -7.82
N GLU A 112 12.12 17.43 -8.06
CA GLU A 112 10.69 17.70 -8.28
C GLU A 112 10.14 17.02 -9.54
N THR A 113 11.01 16.69 -10.51
CA THR A 113 10.68 15.92 -11.72
C THR A 113 10.85 14.41 -11.55
N GLY A 114 11.27 13.96 -10.35
CA GLY A 114 11.45 12.54 -10.02
C GLY A 114 12.82 11.97 -10.41
N GLU A 115 13.78 12.81 -10.82
CA GLU A 115 15.15 12.37 -11.11
C GLU A 115 15.90 12.04 -9.81
N ILE A 116 16.68 10.97 -9.80
CA ILE A 116 17.46 10.58 -8.62
C ILE A 116 18.63 11.57 -8.44
N LEU A 117 18.65 12.28 -7.31
CA LEU A 117 19.68 13.26 -6.95
C LEU A 117 20.86 12.59 -6.22
N ASP A 118 20.54 11.73 -5.24
CA ASP A 118 21.52 10.93 -4.51
C ASP A 118 21.18 9.45 -4.64
N LYS A 119 21.98 8.72 -5.44
CA LYS A 119 21.77 7.30 -5.68
C LYS A 119 21.88 6.45 -4.41
N LYS A 120 22.79 6.79 -3.50
CA LYS A 120 23.03 5.99 -2.29
C LYS A 120 21.86 6.13 -1.33
N GLU A 121 21.43 7.36 -1.07
CA GLU A 121 20.26 7.63 -0.21
C GLU A 121 18.99 7.07 -0.83
N TRP A 122 18.80 7.22 -2.15
CA TRP A 122 17.65 6.67 -2.85
C TRP A 122 17.56 5.15 -2.75
N ILE A 123 18.69 4.44 -2.94
CA ILE A 123 18.76 2.98 -2.80
C ILE A 123 18.41 2.56 -1.38
N GLU A 124 19.04 3.17 -0.38
CA GLU A 124 18.80 2.82 1.03
C GLU A 124 17.34 3.10 1.43
N ALA A 125 16.79 4.25 1.06
CA ALA A 125 15.41 4.60 1.35
C ALA A 125 14.43 3.59 0.74
N ASN A 126 14.60 3.23 -0.54
CA ASN A 126 13.72 2.25 -1.19
C ASN A 126 13.86 0.84 -0.58
N TYR A 127 15.06 0.44 -0.17
CA TYR A 127 15.27 -0.84 0.49
C TYR A 127 14.56 -0.89 1.85
N GLN A 128 14.70 0.14 2.66
CA GLN A 128 14.08 0.21 3.99
C GLN A 128 12.55 0.36 3.89
N ILE A 129 12.04 1.18 2.96
CA ILE A 129 10.60 1.26 2.66
C ILE A 129 10.08 -0.13 2.23
N GLY A 130 10.77 -0.81 1.33
CA GLY A 130 10.40 -2.16 0.87
C GLY A 130 10.26 -3.13 2.04
N LYS A 131 11.24 -3.15 2.94
CA LYS A 131 11.24 -3.99 4.14
C LYS A 131 10.10 -3.64 5.10
N ILE A 132 9.87 -2.36 5.38
CA ILE A 132 8.83 -1.92 6.34
C ILE A 132 7.43 -2.13 5.78
N LEU A 133 7.23 -1.98 4.48
CA LEU A 133 5.96 -2.30 3.80
C LEU A 133 5.77 -3.80 3.55
N GLY A 134 6.78 -4.63 3.87
CA GLY A 134 6.73 -6.07 3.74
C GLY A 134 6.76 -6.57 2.29
N TYR A 135 7.40 -5.85 1.37
CA TYR A 135 7.61 -6.34 0.00
C TYR A 135 8.62 -7.50 -0.02
N PRO A 136 8.52 -8.43 -0.99
CA PRO A 136 9.56 -9.41 -1.21
C PRO A 136 10.91 -8.73 -1.49
N GLU A 137 11.96 -9.16 -0.79
CA GLU A 137 13.30 -8.58 -0.93
C GLU A 137 13.80 -8.66 -2.38
N THR A 138 13.56 -9.79 -3.03
CA THR A 138 13.85 -10.03 -4.45
C THR A 138 13.15 -9.04 -5.37
N ALA A 139 11.89 -8.71 -5.11
CA ALA A 139 11.15 -7.72 -5.89
C ALA A 139 11.66 -6.29 -5.64
N THR A 140 11.97 -5.95 -4.38
CA THR A 140 12.57 -4.66 -4.02
C THR A 140 13.94 -4.47 -4.68
N SER A 141 14.81 -5.48 -4.63
CA SER A 141 16.12 -5.44 -5.29
C SER A 141 16.00 -5.34 -6.81
N GLU A 142 15.07 -6.08 -7.43
CA GLU A 142 14.83 -6.00 -8.88
C GLU A 142 14.38 -4.57 -9.27
N TYR A 143 13.45 -3.97 -8.54
CA TYR A 143 13.00 -2.61 -8.78
C TYR A 143 14.12 -1.58 -8.66
N ILE A 144 14.90 -1.63 -7.58
CA ILE A 144 16.03 -0.72 -7.36
C ILE A 144 17.02 -0.83 -8.53
N ARG A 145 17.40 -2.06 -8.90
CA ARG A 145 18.30 -2.31 -10.02
C ARG A 145 17.74 -1.72 -11.32
N MET A 146 16.45 -1.97 -11.62
CA MET A 146 15.82 -1.47 -12.84
C MET A 146 15.82 0.06 -12.91
N GLN A 147 15.60 0.77 -11.80
CA GLN A 147 15.65 2.24 -11.77
C GLN A 147 17.08 2.75 -11.99
N ILE A 148 18.07 2.18 -11.29
CA ILE A 148 19.47 2.63 -11.37
C ILE A 148 20.10 2.35 -12.74
N GLU A 149 19.79 1.20 -13.33
CA GLU A 149 20.29 0.79 -14.65
C GLU A 149 19.43 1.32 -15.80
N ASN A 150 18.37 2.08 -15.53
CA ASN A 150 17.39 2.57 -16.52
C ASN A 150 16.86 1.43 -17.43
N VAL A 151 16.60 0.25 -16.85
CA VAL A 151 16.12 -0.91 -17.59
C VAL A 151 14.73 -0.61 -18.14
N LYS A 152 14.59 -0.71 -19.47
CA LYS A 152 13.30 -0.52 -20.13
C LYS A 152 12.32 -1.60 -19.69
N LYS A 153 11.16 -1.17 -19.18
CA LYS A 153 10.05 -2.05 -18.79
C LYS A 153 9.47 -2.76 -20.02
N ASP A 154 9.65 -4.06 -20.08
CA ASP A 154 9.14 -4.92 -21.15
C ASP A 154 7.67 -5.31 -20.94
N ASN A 155 7.11 -6.10 -21.86
CA ASN A 155 5.74 -6.58 -21.76
C ASN A 155 5.55 -7.52 -20.57
N ASN A 156 6.55 -8.33 -20.23
CA ASN A 156 6.48 -9.22 -19.08
C ASN A 156 6.29 -8.41 -17.79
N TYR A 157 7.11 -7.37 -17.55
CA TYR A 157 6.94 -6.47 -16.42
C TYR A 157 5.54 -5.85 -16.36
N ARG A 158 5.02 -5.37 -17.50
CA ARG A 158 3.67 -4.79 -17.56
C ARG A 158 2.59 -5.80 -17.19
N PHE A 159 2.65 -7.02 -17.73
CA PHE A 159 1.69 -8.07 -17.41
C PHE A 159 1.74 -8.47 -15.93
N ARG A 160 2.93 -8.51 -15.31
CA ARG A 160 3.06 -8.75 -13.85
C ARG A 160 2.35 -7.68 -13.03
N MET A 161 2.56 -6.41 -13.35
CA MET A 161 1.91 -5.29 -12.67
C MET A 161 0.38 -5.28 -12.89
N GLU A 162 -0.07 -5.70 -14.07
CA GLU A 162 -1.49 -5.81 -14.37
C GLU A 162 -2.16 -6.95 -13.60
N ARG A 163 -1.48 -8.08 -13.38
CA ARG A 163 -2.10 -9.26 -12.75
C ARG A 163 -2.03 -9.33 -11.23
N ASN A 164 -1.03 -8.74 -10.57
CA ASN A 164 -0.92 -8.80 -9.11
C ASN A 164 -1.56 -7.58 -8.45
N TYR A 165 -2.16 -7.73 -7.26
CA TYR A 165 -2.95 -6.66 -6.65
C TYR A 165 -2.14 -5.75 -5.75
N TYR A 166 -1.37 -6.32 -4.83
CA TYR A 166 -0.91 -5.60 -3.65
C TYR A 166 0.59 -5.41 -3.65
N TYR A 167 1.32 -6.46 -3.98
CA TYR A 167 2.77 -6.47 -3.96
C TYR A 167 3.32 -6.41 -5.38
N MET A 168 4.49 -5.80 -5.49
CA MET A 168 5.31 -5.97 -6.69
C MET A 168 6.03 -7.32 -6.58
N HIS A 169 6.16 -7.99 -7.71
CA HIS A 169 6.78 -9.30 -7.80
C HIS A 169 7.98 -9.30 -8.75
N SER A 170 9.05 -9.98 -8.35
CA SER A 170 10.24 -10.20 -9.18
C SER A 170 9.92 -11.14 -10.34
N ALA A 171 10.59 -10.95 -11.48
CA ALA A 171 10.33 -11.76 -12.67
C ALA A 171 10.60 -13.26 -12.43
N ARG A 172 11.57 -13.56 -11.55
CA ARG A 172 12.06 -14.93 -11.33
C ARG A 172 11.26 -15.70 -10.28
N TYR A 173 10.74 -15.03 -9.26
CA TYR A 173 10.14 -15.68 -8.08
C TYR A 173 8.66 -15.32 -7.90
N GLU A 174 8.02 -14.86 -8.96
CA GLU A 174 6.68 -14.29 -8.87
C GLU A 174 5.64 -15.25 -8.29
N ASN A 175 5.69 -16.53 -8.64
CA ASN A 175 4.71 -17.49 -8.13
C ASN A 175 4.92 -17.69 -6.63
N GLU A 176 6.15 -17.87 -6.18
CA GLU A 176 6.50 -18.02 -4.77
C GLU A 176 6.14 -16.78 -3.96
N GLU A 177 6.40 -15.59 -4.51
CA GLU A 177 6.02 -14.32 -3.89
C GLU A 177 4.50 -14.11 -3.93
N PHE A 178 3.79 -14.53 -4.97
CA PHE A 178 2.33 -14.47 -4.97
C PHE A 178 1.75 -15.34 -3.85
N GLU A 179 2.21 -16.59 -3.73
CA GLU A 179 1.73 -17.51 -2.69
C GLU A 179 2.06 -16.99 -1.28
N ALA A 180 3.25 -16.42 -1.09
CA ALA A 180 3.69 -15.91 0.20
C ALA A 180 2.99 -14.61 0.63
N TYR A 181 2.48 -13.81 -0.32
CA TYR A 181 1.96 -12.48 -0.07
C TYR A 181 0.52 -12.30 -0.58
N ASP A 182 0.31 -12.13 -1.89
CA ASP A 182 -0.99 -11.81 -2.49
C ASP A 182 -2.05 -12.88 -2.18
N HIS A 183 -1.72 -14.17 -2.33
CA HIS A 183 -2.66 -15.27 -2.07
C HIS A 183 -3.16 -15.27 -0.62
N ARG A 184 -2.25 -15.11 0.35
CA ARG A 184 -2.60 -15.04 1.78
C ARG A 184 -3.50 -13.85 2.08
N LEU A 185 -3.25 -12.70 1.44
CA LEU A 185 -4.10 -11.53 1.61
C LEU A 185 -5.47 -11.74 0.93
N ASN A 186 -5.53 -12.37 -0.25
CA ASN A 186 -6.78 -12.70 -0.93
C ASN A 186 -7.66 -13.61 -0.07
N LEU A 187 -7.08 -14.65 0.55
CA LEU A 187 -7.78 -15.51 1.50
C LEU A 187 -8.34 -14.72 2.68
N ALA A 188 -7.52 -13.85 3.29
CA ALA A 188 -7.96 -13.00 4.39
C ALA A 188 -9.05 -12.00 3.95
N VAL A 189 -8.96 -11.43 2.75
CA VAL A 189 -9.99 -10.52 2.22
C VAL A 189 -11.31 -11.27 2.01
N ASN A 190 -11.29 -12.49 1.47
CA ASN A 190 -12.49 -13.31 1.34
C ASN A 190 -13.17 -13.58 2.70
N GLU A 191 -12.38 -13.89 3.73
CA GLU A 191 -12.91 -14.19 5.06
C GLU A 191 -13.38 -12.93 5.78
N TYR A 192 -12.60 -11.86 5.71
CA TYR A 192 -12.73 -10.70 6.59
C TYR A 192 -13.19 -9.42 5.92
N LEU A 193 -13.44 -9.39 4.61
CA LEU A 193 -13.89 -8.22 3.81
C LEU A 193 -14.67 -8.64 2.52
N PRO A 194 -15.90 -9.20 2.56
CA PRO A 194 -16.54 -9.85 1.44
C PRO A 194 -17.03 -8.86 0.39
N VAL A 195 -17.36 -7.62 0.75
CA VAL A 195 -17.74 -6.60 -0.25
C VAL A 195 -16.49 -6.20 -1.03
N THR A 196 -15.37 -6.01 -0.33
CA THR A 196 -14.05 -5.80 -0.92
C THR A 196 -13.67 -6.98 -1.81
N ALA A 197 -13.86 -8.22 -1.34
CA ALA A 197 -13.59 -9.44 -2.10
C ALA A 197 -14.39 -9.48 -3.41
N GLN A 198 -15.69 -9.17 -3.37
CA GLN A 198 -16.54 -9.11 -4.57
C GLN A 198 -16.06 -8.06 -5.57
N ILE A 199 -15.69 -6.87 -5.10
CA ILE A 199 -15.14 -5.80 -5.95
C ILE A 199 -13.84 -6.25 -6.60
N MET A 200 -12.96 -6.91 -5.83
CA MET A 200 -11.70 -7.41 -6.34
C MET A 200 -11.92 -8.51 -7.38
N GLN A 201 -12.67 -9.58 -7.04
CA GLN A 201 -12.95 -10.71 -7.92
C GLN A 201 -13.60 -10.34 -9.25
N ALA A 202 -14.34 -9.22 -9.31
CA ALA A 202 -14.91 -8.72 -10.55
C ALA A 202 -13.85 -8.33 -11.60
N ASN A 203 -12.59 -8.09 -11.21
CA ASN A 203 -11.50 -7.77 -12.12
C ASN A 203 -10.80 -9.03 -12.62
N THR A 204 -11.23 -9.53 -13.78
CA THR A 204 -10.71 -10.75 -14.41
C THR A 204 -9.27 -10.66 -14.91
N LYS A 205 -8.65 -9.48 -14.90
CA LYS A 205 -7.22 -9.32 -15.25
C LYS A 205 -6.29 -9.67 -14.10
N LYS A 206 -6.82 -9.73 -12.88
CA LYS A 206 -6.03 -9.91 -11.66
C LYS A 206 -6.10 -11.33 -11.17
N ARG A 207 -4.99 -11.82 -10.63
CA ARG A 207 -4.91 -13.13 -9.99
C ARG A 207 -5.60 -13.07 -8.62
N TRP A 208 -6.34 -14.12 -8.28
CA TRP A 208 -7.12 -14.17 -7.04
C TRP A 208 -6.77 -15.38 -6.17
N LEU A 209 -7.45 -16.51 -6.33
CA LEU A 209 -7.16 -17.75 -5.59
C LEU A 209 -6.60 -18.87 -6.47
N GLU A 210 -6.61 -18.68 -7.79
CA GLU A 210 -6.05 -19.59 -8.80
C GLU A 210 -4.92 -18.88 -9.53
#